data_AF-A0AAD4FEE0-F1
#
_entry.id   AF-A0AAD4FEE0-F1
#
_cell.length_a   1.000
_cell.length_b   1.000
_cell.length_c   1.000
_cell.angle_alpha   90.00
_cell.angle_beta   90.00
_cell.angle_gamma   90.00
#
_symmetry.space_group_name_H-M   'P 1'
#
loop_
_entity.id
_entity.type
_entity.pdbx_description
1 polymer ?
#
loop_
_entity_poly.entity_id
_entity_poly.type
_entity_poly.pdbx_seq_one_letter_code
_entity_poly.pdbx_strand_id
1 'polypeptide(L)' 'MGIPSQPASNAIIYLTLAAFLVLGCYVAWRLRHQSKSEWLSSNRTQKGQIPSQRPIATSLARPTLRNLR' A
#
# COMPACT_ATOMS: atom_id res chain seq x y z
N MET A 1 -1.19 4.50 35.03
CA MET A 1 -0.68 5.65 34.26
C MET A 1 -1.69 6.78 34.39
N GLY A 2 -1.31 7.91 35.01
CA GLY A 2 -2.22 9.01 35.32
C GLY A 2 -2.70 9.75 34.07
N ILE A 3 -3.90 10.32 34.13
CA ILE A 3 -4.48 11.12 33.04
C ILE A 3 -3.61 12.38 32.90
N PRO A 4 -3.09 12.69 31.70
CA PRO A 4 -2.28 13.89 31.49
C PRO A 4 -3.06 15.15 31.88
N SER A 5 -2.36 16.15 32.41
CA SER A 5 -2.97 17.45 32.73
C SER A 5 -3.62 18.06 31.47
N GLN A 6 -4.63 18.92 31.65
CA GLN A 6 -5.31 19.61 30.53
C GLN A 6 -4.36 20.26 29.51
N PRO A 7 -3.31 21.02 29.90
CA PRO A 7 -2.39 21.62 28.93
C PRO A 7 -1.58 20.56 28.16
N ALA A 8 -1.15 19.49 28.83
CA ALA A 8 -0.43 18.40 28.17
C ALA A 8 -1.32 17.67 27.15
N SER A 9 -2.58 17.42 27.51
CA SER A 9 -3.57 16.80 26.62
C SER A 9 -3.83 17.65 25.37
N ASN A 10 -4.05 18.95 25.56
CA ASN A 10 -4.28 19.89 24.46
C ASN A 10 -3.06 20.01 23.54
N ALA A 11 -1.85 20.04 24.10
CA ALA A 11 -0.61 20.09 23.32
C ALA A 11 -0.45 18.86 22.42
N ILE A 12 -0.74 17.66 22.92
CA ILE A 12 -0.67 16.42 22.13
C ILE A 12 -1.67 16.47 20.98
N ILE A 13 -2.90 16.93 21.23
CA ILE A 13 -3.93 17.07 20.18
C ILE A 13 -3.46 18.05 19.10
N TYR A 14 -2.99 19.24 19.46
CA TYR A 14 -2.54 20.21 18.46
C TYR A 14 -1.29 19.76 17.73
N LEU A 15 -0.35 19.10 18.41
CA LEU A 15 0.85 18.56 17.79
C LEU A 15 0.50 17.50 16.73
N THR A 16 -0.37 16.55 17.09
CA THR A 16 -0.78 15.50 16.14
C THR A 16 -1.53 16.07 14.95
N LEU A 17 -2.47 17.00 15.17
CA LEU A 17 -3.19 17.67 14.10
C LEU A 17 -2.25 18.46 13.17
N ALA A 18 -1.31 19.21 13.75
CA ALA A 18 -0.32 19.95 12.97
C ALA A 18 0.62 19.02 12.19
N ALA A 19 1.06 17.92 12.81
CA ALA A 19 1.91 16.93 12.15
C ALA A 19 1.22 16.30 10.93
N PHE A 20 -0.05 15.92 11.06
CA PHE A 20 -0.83 15.39 9.93
C PHE A 20 -1.00 16.42 8.81
N LEU A 21 -1.24 17.68 9.15
CA LEU A 21 -1.41 18.75 8.17
C LEU A 21 -0.11 19.02 7.41
N VAL A 22 1.01 19.11 8.12
CA VAL A 22 2.35 19.31 7.52
C VAL A 22 2.71 18.11 6.64
N LEU A 23 2.44 16.88 7.10
CA LEU A 23 2.66 15.68 6.29
C LEU A 23 1.85 15.71 4.99
N GLY A 24 0.55 16.04 5.06
CA GLY A 24 -0.30 16.15 3.88
C GLY A 24 0.18 17.23 2.91
N CYS A 25 0.56 18.40 3.43
CA CYS A 25 1.11 19.50 2.64
C CYS A 25 2.45 19.11 1.98
N TYR A 26 3.32 18.41 2.71
CA TYR A 26 4.60 17.93 2.22
C TYR A 26 4.43 16.90 1.08
N VAL A 27 3.52 15.94 1.24
CA VAL A 27 3.23 14.94 0.20
C VAL A 27 2.67 15.63 -1.04
N ALA A 28 1.74 16.57 -0.88
CA ALA A 28 1.18 17.34 -1.99
C ALA A 28 2.26 18.15 -2.71
N TRP A 29 3.17 18.80 -1.97
CA TRP A 29 4.30 19.51 -2.55
C TRP A 29 5.18 18.53 -3.34
N ARG A 30 5.60 17.42 -2.74
CA ARG A 30 6.47 16.43 -3.41
C ARG A 30 5.87 15.89 -4.70
N LEU A 31 4.56 15.65 -4.73
CA LEU A 31 3.86 15.09 -5.90
C LEU A 31 3.40 16.16 -6.90
N ARG A 32 3.56 17.47 -6.64
CA ARG A 32 3.05 18.55 -7.51
C ARG A 32 3.58 18.52 -8.95
N HIS A 33 4.72 17.88 -9.17
CA HIS A 33 5.37 17.80 -10.48
C HIS A 33 4.95 16.57 -11.30
N GLN A 34 4.16 15.66 -10.72
CA GLN A 34 3.68 14.45 -11.41
C GLN A 34 2.49 14.78 -12.31
N SER A 35 2.54 14.33 -13.56
CA SER A 35 1.45 14.55 -14.52
C SER A 35 0.22 13.71 -14.14
N LYS A 36 -1.00 14.27 -14.28
CA LYS A 36 -2.26 13.56 -13.91
C LYS A 36 -2.40 12.21 -14.63
N SER A 37 -1.88 12.10 -15.85
CA SER A 37 -1.87 10.87 -16.66
C SER A 37 -0.98 9.77 -16.08
N GLU A 38 0.17 10.13 -15.51
CA GLU A 38 1.14 9.19 -14.94
C GLU A 38 0.66 8.61 -13.61
N TRP A 39 -0.01 9.42 -12.79
CA TRP A 39 -0.62 8.95 -11.54
C TRP A 39 -1.80 8.00 -11.80
N LEU A 40 -2.67 8.32 -12.77
CA LEU A 40 -3.81 7.48 -13.13
C LEU A 40 -3.39 6.15 -13.79
N SER A 41 -2.31 6.14 -14.58
CA SER A 41 -1.79 4.91 -15.20
C SER A 41 -1.05 4.02 -14.19
N SER A 42 -0.37 4.60 -13.21
CA SER A 42 0.30 3.86 -12.13
C SER A 42 -0.67 3.13 -11.21
N ASN A 43 -1.93 3.59 -11.08
CA ASN A 43 -2.95 2.88 -10.30
C ASN A 43 -3.47 1.59 -10.97
N ARG A 44 -3.19 1.35 -12.26
CA ARG A 44 -3.48 0.05 -12.90
C ARG A 44 -2.39 -1.00 -12.65
N THR A 45 -1.16 -0.60 -12.34
CA THR A 45 -0.02 -1.53 -12.18
C THR A 45 0.20 -2.00 -10.74
N GLN A 46 -0.39 -1.33 -9.74
CA GLN A 46 -0.44 -1.85 -8.37
C GLN A 46 -1.52 -2.92 -8.21
N LYS A 47 -1.23 -4.13 -8.70
CA LYS A 47 -1.90 -5.33 -8.15
C LYS A 47 -1.30 -5.56 -6.76
N GLY A 48 -2.15 -5.63 -5.74
CA GLY A 48 -1.70 -5.94 -4.38
C GLY A 48 -0.79 -7.16 -4.41
N GLN A 49 0.40 -7.03 -3.81
CA GLN A 49 1.31 -8.16 -3.64
C GLN A 49 0.63 -9.16 -2.71
N ILE A 50 -0.12 -10.10 -3.29
CA ILE A 50 -0.49 -11.34 -2.60
C ILE A 50 0.81 -12.13 -2.52
N PRO A 51 1.39 -12.35 -1.33
CA PRO A 51 2.59 -13.15 -1.21
C PRO A 51 2.26 -14.55 -1.73
N SER A 52 3.14 -15.04 -2.58
CA SER A 52 3.08 -16.25 -3.38
C SER A 52 2.52 -17.47 -2.63
N GLN A 53 1.19 -17.57 -2.54
CA GLN A 53 0.53 -18.83 -2.22
C GLN A 53 0.55 -19.66 -3.49
N ARG A 54 1.41 -20.68 -3.43
CA ARG A 54 1.73 -21.69 -4.45
C ARG A 54 0.49 -22.16 -5.22
N PRO A 55 0.56 -22.34 -6.56
CA PRO A 55 -0.50 -23.03 -7.27
C PRO A 55 -0.48 -24.53 -6.90
N ILE A 56 -1.39 -24.95 -6.03
CA ILE A 56 -1.75 -26.36 -5.78
C ILE A 56 -2.72 -26.82 -6.86
N ALA A 57 -2.29 -26.82 -8.12
CA ALA A 57 -2.96 -27.54 -9.19
C ALA A 57 -2.03 -27.58 -10.40
N THR A 58 -1.85 -28.78 -10.96
CA THR A 58 -1.17 -29.04 -12.24
C THR A 58 0.32 -29.41 -12.17
N SER A 59 0.69 -30.38 -11.33
CA SER A 59 1.90 -31.19 -11.57
C SER A 59 1.66 -32.71 -11.66
N LEU A 60 0.40 -33.19 -11.66
CA LEU A 60 0.12 -34.64 -11.58
C LEU A 60 -1.06 -35.12 -12.46
N ALA A 61 -1.16 -34.66 -13.71
CA ALA A 61 -2.08 -35.31 -14.66
C ALA A 61 -1.66 -35.15 -16.13
N ARG A 62 -0.51 -35.70 -16.52
CA ARG A 62 -0.35 -36.24 -17.88
C ARG A 62 0.76 -37.30 -17.97
N PRO A 63 0.51 -38.56 -17.59
CA PRO A 63 1.38 -39.66 -18.00
C PRO A 63 1.12 -39.99 -19.47
N THR A 64 2.12 -39.69 -20.29
CA THR A 64 2.63 -40.48 -21.43
C THR A 64 1.72 -41.59 -22.00
N LEU A 65 1.04 -41.30 -23.11
CA LEU A 65 0.77 -42.29 -24.17
C LEU A 65 0.99 -41.62 -25.54
N ARG A 66 2.26 -41.53 -25.92
CA ARG A 66 2.68 -41.26 -27.30
C ARG A 66 3.65 -42.38 -27.68
N ASN A 67 3.11 -43.57 -27.97
CA ASN A 67 3.76 -44.67 -28.71
C ASN A 67 2.75 -45.81 -28.95
N LEU A 68 1.80 -45.58 -29.85
CA LEU A 68 1.08 -46.63 -30.60
C LEU A 68 1.02 -46.18 -32.06
N ARG A 69 2.15 -46.34 -32.76
CA ARG A 69 2.27 -46.55 -34.20
C ARG A 69 3.46 -47.47 -34.42
#